data_AF-A0A0C2WCU8-F1
#
_entry.id   AF-A0A0C2WCU8-F1
#
_cell.length_a   1.000
_cell.length_b   1.000
_cell.length_c   1.000
_cell.angle_alpha   90.00
_cell.angle_beta   90.00
_cell.angle_gamma   90.00
#
_symmetry.space_group_name_H-M   'P 1'
#
loop_
_entity.id
_entity.type
_entity.pdbx_description
1 polymer ?
#
loop_
_entity_poly.entity_id
_entity_poly.type
_entity_poly.pdbx_seq_one_letter_code
_entity_poly.pdbx_strand_id
1 'polypeptide(L)'
;MANLLRTAKSGTDWNQVELHAYNIIVELQDAATFFGVDPLPQPAVAGELLNNVAADDMVDDANYKLLRYMDLAMNPVPAEEFAVDDFAVHLLTLLGYVPRTRMARTRADIPLTICGQECHAKTDVCIVDSDDILLLVQEDKRHKEPKDPEPQLIAAAIAAFQTNNHR
;
A
#
# COMPACT_ATOMS: atom_id res chain seq x y z
N MET A 1 -29.59 0.67 -17.91
CA MET A 1 -28.83 0.86 -16.66
C MET A 1 -28.93 -0.44 -15.88
N ALA A 2 -27.84 -1.15 -15.69
CA ALA A 2 -27.86 -2.39 -14.91
C ALA A 2 -27.99 -2.03 -13.42
N ASN A 3 -28.90 -2.69 -12.69
CA ASN A 3 -28.98 -2.56 -11.24
C ASN A 3 -27.80 -3.31 -10.61
N LEU A 4 -26.72 -2.59 -10.28
CA LEU A 4 -25.60 -3.15 -9.54
C LEU A 4 -26.05 -3.42 -8.09
N LEU A 5 -25.96 -4.69 -7.69
CA LEU A 5 -26.31 -5.11 -6.33
C LEU A 5 -25.20 -4.71 -5.36
N ARG A 6 -25.57 -3.94 -4.33
CA ARG A 6 -24.70 -3.67 -3.18
C ARG A 6 -24.78 -4.85 -2.25
N THR A 7 -23.70 -5.62 -2.16
CA THR A 7 -23.58 -6.77 -1.30
C THR A 7 -22.38 -6.60 -0.41
N ALA A 8 -22.48 -7.04 0.84
CA ALA A 8 -21.33 -7.07 1.73
C ALA A 8 -20.33 -8.09 1.19
N LYS A 9 -19.09 -7.65 1.01
CA LYS A 9 -17.97 -8.47 0.54
C LYS A 9 -16.71 -8.05 1.28
N SER A 10 -15.80 -8.99 1.44
CA SER A 10 -14.44 -8.68 1.84
C SER A 10 -13.84 -7.66 0.88
N GLY A 11 -13.13 -6.66 1.41
CA GLY A 11 -12.41 -5.66 0.63
C GLY A 11 -11.40 -6.29 -0.34
N THR A 12 -10.84 -7.46 0.02
CA THR A 12 -9.96 -8.24 -0.87
C THR A 12 -10.68 -8.72 -2.14
N ASP A 13 -11.99 -8.90 -2.08
CA ASP A 13 -12.81 -9.36 -3.21
C ASP A 13 -13.35 -8.19 -4.04
N TRP A 14 -13.12 -6.94 -3.63
CA TRP A 14 -13.58 -5.79 -4.39
C TRP A 14 -12.90 -5.73 -5.75
N ASN A 15 -13.68 -5.34 -6.73
CA ASN A 15 -13.27 -4.99 -8.07
C ASN A 15 -14.06 -3.74 -8.52
N GLN A 16 -13.93 -3.37 -9.79
CA GLN A 16 -14.55 -2.17 -10.33
C GLN A 16 -16.09 -2.12 -10.15
N VAL A 17 -16.75 -3.28 -10.07
CA VAL A 17 -18.19 -3.38 -9.81
C VAL A 17 -18.56 -2.75 -8.48
N GLU A 18 -17.78 -2.97 -7.42
CA GLU A 18 -18.04 -2.38 -6.11
C GLU A 18 -17.89 -0.85 -6.16
N LEU A 19 -16.84 -0.33 -6.80
CA LEU A 19 -16.66 1.12 -6.94
C LEU A 19 -17.85 1.76 -7.65
N HIS A 20 -18.33 1.16 -8.75
CA HIS A 20 -19.52 1.65 -9.45
C HIS A 20 -20.80 1.50 -8.62
N ALA A 21 -20.99 0.39 -7.89
CA ALA A 21 -22.18 0.16 -7.08
C ALA A 21 -22.29 1.17 -5.92
N TYR A 22 -21.14 1.55 -5.34
CA TYR A 22 -21.05 2.54 -4.26
C TYR A 22 -20.84 3.98 -4.75
N ASN A 23 -20.82 4.20 -6.07
CA ASN A 23 -20.60 5.52 -6.68
C ASN A 23 -19.31 6.19 -6.21
N ILE A 24 -18.24 5.40 -6.10
CA ILE A 24 -16.89 5.86 -5.78
C ILE A 24 -16.22 6.27 -7.08
N ILE A 25 -15.66 7.48 -7.09
CA ILE A 25 -14.94 8.06 -8.22
C ILE A 25 -13.54 8.41 -7.75
N VAL A 26 -12.54 7.99 -8.51
CA VAL A 26 -11.13 8.33 -8.26
C VAL A 26 -10.76 9.49 -9.18
N GLU A 27 -10.27 10.56 -8.57
CA GLU A 27 -9.76 11.73 -9.28
C GLU A 27 -8.26 11.84 -9.02
N LEU A 28 -7.46 11.80 -10.08
CA LEU A 28 -6.02 12.00 -9.98
C LEU A 28 -5.74 13.49 -9.71
N GLN A 29 -5.02 13.75 -8.62
CA GLN A 29 -4.58 15.09 -8.25
C GLN A 29 -3.07 15.06 -8.01
N ASP A 30 -2.39 16.15 -8.38
CA ASP A 30 -1.01 16.34 -8.00
C ASP A 30 -0.88 16.60 -6.49
N ALA A 31 0.32 16.36 -5.95
CA ALA A 31 0.56 16.49 -4.51
C ALA A 31 0.31 17.92 -3.99
N ALA A 32 0.60 18.96 -4.78
CA ALA A 32 0.41 20.33 -4.33
C ALA A 32 -1.08 20.66 -4.19
N THR A 33 -1.90 20.25 -5.16
CA THR A 33 -3.36 20.39 -5.11
C THR A 33 -3.96 19.59 -3.95
N PHE A 34 -3.55 18.32 -3.77
CA PHE A 34 -4.12 17.45 -2.73
C PHE A 34 -3.79 17.92 -1.30
N PHE A 35 -2.53 18.24 -1.03
CA PHE A 35 -2.09 18.65 0.31
C PHE A 35 -2.31 20.15 0.58
N GLY A 36 -2.61 20.94 -0.45
CA GLY A 36 -2.71 22.40 -0.34
C GLY A 36 -1.38 23.06 0.03
N VAL A 37 -0.25 22.45 -0.35
CA VAL A 37 1.11 22.92 -0.02
C VAL A 37 1.95 23.11 -1.28
N ASP A 38 2.78 24.15 -1.26
CA ASP A 38 3.81 24.38 -2.28
C ASP A 38 5.10 23.64 -1.91
N PRO A 39 5.87 23.14 -2.89
CA PRO A 39 6.19 21.74 -3.13
C PRO A 39 6.64 20.94 -1.90
N LEU A 40 6.22 19.67 -1.84
CA LEU A 40 6.70 18.72 -0.84
C LEU A 40 8.24 18.70 -0.79
N PRO A 41 8.84 18.60 0.40
CA PRO A 41 10.30 18.50 0.51
C PRO A 41 10.79 17.30 -0.29
N GLN A 42 11.87 17.49 -1.04
CA GLN A 42 12.47 16.37 -1.76
C GLN A 42 12.93 15.30 -0.76
N PRO A 43 12.66 14.01 -1.03
CA PRO A 43 13.16 12.95 -0.18
C PRO A 43 14.69 12.98 -0.20
N ALA A 44 15.31 12.80 0.95
CA ALA A 44 16.75 12.64 1.05
C ALA A 44 17.14 11.24 0.54
N VAL A 45 17.35 11.13 -0.77
CA VAL A 45 17.82 9.89 -1.40
C VAL A 45 19.34 9.91 -1.45
N ALA A 46 19.99 8.83 -1.04
CA ALA A 46 21.43 8.70 -1.10
C ALA A 46 21.92 8.81 -2.56
N GLY A 47 22.99 9.59 -2.78
CA GLY A 47 23.50 9.81 -4.14
C GLY A 47 23.94 8.53 -4.85
N GLU A 48 24.44 7.53 -4.13
CA GLU A 48 24.81 6.24 -4.74
C GLU A 48 23.61 5.45 -5.26
N LEU A 49 22.43 5.53 -4.63
CA LEU A 49 21.19 4.91 -5.14
C LEU A 49 20.78 5.49 -6.49
N LEU A 50 21.15 6.74 -6.78
CA LEU A 50 20.82 7.41 -8.05
C LEU A 50 21.88 7.18 -9.14
N ASN A 51 23.09 6.81 -8.76
CA ASN A 51 24.24 6.74 -9.67
C ASN A 51 24.69 5.31 -9.98
N ASN A 52 24.32 4.34 -9.13
CA ASN A 52 24.72 2.94 -9.27
C ASN A 52 23.52 2.09 -9.69
N VAL A 53 23.74 1.18 -10.64
CA VAL A 53 22.68 0.29 -11.16
C VAL A 53 22.66 -1.04 -10.42
N ALA A 54 23.82 -1.59 -10.04
CA ALA A 54 23.90 -2.88 -9.35
C ALA A 54 24.09 -2.69 -7.85
N ALA A 55 23.49 -3.58 -7.06
CA ALA A 55 23.61 -3.55 -5.61
C ALA A 55 25.07 -3.71 -5.16
N ASP A 56 25.83 -4.55 -5.85
CA ASP A 56 27.23 -4.83 -5.55
C ASP A 56 28.16 -3.61 -5.77
N ASP A 57 27.69 -2.54 -6.43
CA ASP A 57 28.41 -1.27 -6.58
C ASP A 57 28.16 -0.29 -5.41
N MET A 58 27.25 -0.62 -4.48
CA MET A 58 26.92 0.23 -3.32
C MET A 58 27.98 0.11 -2.23
N VAL A 59 28.32 1.24 -1.60
CA VAL A 59 29.27 1.27 -0.47
C VAL A 59 28.54 1.17 0.87
N ASP A 60 27.34 1.76 0.99
CA ASP A 60 26.53 1.64 2.20
C ASP A 60 25.69 0.35 2.21
N ASP A 61 25.75 -0.37 3.33
CA ASP A 61 25.03 -1.65 3.51
C ASP A 61 23.50 -1.50 3.41
N ALA A 62 22.94 -0.35 3.81
CA ALA A 62 21.49 -0.13 3.75
C ALA A 62 21.05 0.14 2.30
N ASN A 63 21.86 0.88 1.53
CA ASN A 63 21.61 1.08 0.10
C ASN A 63 21.81 -0.21 -0.71
N TYR A 64 22.83 -1.01 -0.39
CA TYR A 64 22.99 -2.36 -0.92
C TYR A 64 21.71 -3.18 -0.72
N LYS A 65 21.25 -3.28 0.53
CA LYS A 65 20.06 -4.08 0.89
C LYS A 65 18.81 -3.58 0.20
N LEU A 66 18.58 -2.26 0.14
CA LEU A 66 17.45 -1.68 -0.57
C LEU A 66 17.42 -2.12 -2.02
N LEU A 67 18.56 -2.02 -2.73
CA LEU A 67 18.63 -2.39 -4.14
C LEU A 67 18.44 -3.90 -4.34
N ARG A 68 18.98 -4.73 -3.43
CA ARG A 68 18.71 -6.19 -3.45
C ARG A 68 17.23 -6.52 -3.28
N TYR A 69 16.53 -5.86 -2.36
CA TYR A 69 15.09 -6.04 -2.21
C TYR A 69 14.33 -5.58 -3.46
N MET A 70 14.75 -4.46 -4.06
CA MET A 70 14.17 -3.98 -5.31
C MET A 70 14.37 -4.99 -6.45
N ASP A 71 15.56 -5.56 -6.59
CA ASP A 71 15.86 -6.57 -7.62
C ASP A 71 14.97 -7.82 -7.49
N LEU A 72 14.76 -8.28 -6.25
CA LEU A 72 13.86 -9.39 -5.93
C LEU A 72 12.40 -9.04 -6.24
N ALA A 73 11.95 -7.84 -5.91
CA ALA A 73 10.59 -7.36 -6.19
C ALA A 73 10.32 -7.20 -7.69
N MET A 74 11.32 -6.78 -8.48
CA MET A 74 11.22 -6.60 -9.93
C MET A 74 11.32 -7.91 -10.71
N ASN A 75 11.97 -8.93 -10.14
CA ASN A 75 12.12 -10.26 -10.73
C ASN A 75 11.67 -11.34 -9.75
N PRO A 76 10.38 -11.35 -9.36
CA PRO A 76 9.91 -12.27 -8.34
C PRO A 76 10.04 -13.71 -8.84
N VAL A 77 10.56 -14.58 -7.98
CA VAL A 77 10.51 -16.02 -8.23
C VAL A 77 9.02 -16.40 -8.21
N PRO A 78 8.49 -17.18 -9.17
CA PRO A 78 7.05 -17.47 -9.26
C PRO A 78 6.42 -18.09 -7.99
N ALA A 79 7.23 -18.68 -7.12
CA ALA A 79 6.82 -19.25 -5.83
C ALA A 79 6.99 -18.29 -4.63
N GLU A 80 7.66 -17.16 -4.81
CA GLU A 80 7.92 -16.15 -3.77
C GLU A 80 6.85 -15.07 -3.82
N GLU A 81 5.92 -15.12 -2.87
CA GLU A 81 4.70 -14.31 -2.92
C GLU A 81 4.80 -12.92 -2.29
N PHE A 82 5.98 -12.53 -1.79
CA PHE A 82 6.12 -11.46 -0.80
C PHE A 82 7.27 -10.49 -1.10
N ALA A 83 8.01 -10.68 -2.19
CA ALA A 83 9.19 -9.86 -2.48
C ALA A 83 8.85 -8.36 -2.55
N VAL A 84 7.65 -8.02 -3.06
CA VAL A 84 7.16 -6.63 -3.10
C VAL A 84 6.82 -6.11 -1.70
N ASP A 85 6.20 -6.92 -0.85
CA ASP A 85 5.90 -6.57 0.54
C ASP A 85 7.21 -6.29 1.31
N ASP A 86 8.20 -7.17 1.18
CA ASP A 86 9.51 -7.03 1.83
C ASP A 86 10.24 -5.78 1.36
N PHE A 87 10.22 -5.51 0.05
CA PHE A 87 10.77 -4.28 -0.51
C PHE A 87 10.07 -3.04 0.03
N ALA A 88 8.72 -3.02 0.05
CA ALA A 88 7.95 -1.89 0.55
C ALA A 88 8.24 -1.61 2.04
N VAL A 89 8.30 -2.65 2.88
CA VAL A 89 8.66 -2.52 4.31
C VAL A 89 10.07 -1.96 4.45
N HIS A 90 11.04 -2.46 3.68
CA HIS A 90 12.43 -1.99 3.76
C HIS A 90 12.56 -0.54 3.30
N LEU A 91 11.92 -0.17 2.19
CA LEU A 91 11.89 1.20 1.67
C LEU A 91 11.29 2.18 2.69
N LEU A 92 10.13 1.86 3.26
CA LEU A 92 9.46 2.71 4.25
C LEU A 92 10.30 2.87 5.52
N THR A 93 11.01 1.81 5.93
CA THR A 93 11.92 1.85 7.08
C THR A 93 13.11 2.76 6.79
N LEU A 94 13.75 2.61 5.63
CA LEU A 94 14.90 3.42 5.23
C LEU A 94 14.55 4.91 5.11
N LEU A 95 13.37 5.22 4.56
CA LEU A 95 12.86 6.59 4.43
C LEU A 95 12.39 7.20 5.78
N GLY A 96 12.46 6.44 6.88
CA GLY A 96 12.12 6.94 8.21
C GLY A 96 10.62 7.01 8.49
N TYR A 97 9.76 6.35 7.71
CA TYR A 97 8.32 6.24 7.98
C TYR A 97 7.98 5.26 9.12
N VAL A 98 8.95 4.43 9.52
CA VAL A 98 8.86 3.47 10.62
C VAL A 98 9.79 3.85 11.78
N PRO A 99 9.65 5.05 12.40
CA PRO A 99 10.40 5.41 13.59
C PRO A 99 9.95 4.56 14.78
N ARG A 100 10.62 4.69 15.93
CA ARG A 100 10.41 3.86 17.13
C ARG A 100 8.94 3.64 17.56
N THR A 101 8.06 4.62 17.38
CA THR A 101 6.64 4.53 17.79
C THR A 101 5.74 3.88 16.75
N ARG A 102 6.21 3.79 15.49
CA ARG A 102 5.44 3.22 14.39
C ARG A 102 5.94 1.85 14.02
N MET A 103 5.04 1.04 13.48
CA MET A 103 5.35 -0.31 13.03
C MET A 103 4.85 -0.50 11.60
N ALA A 104 5.68 -1.13 10.76
CA ALA A 104 5.22 -1.71 9.52
C ALA A 104 4.62 -3.09 9.81
N ARG A 105 3.43 -3.36 9.26
CA ARG A 105 2.78 -4.66 9.33
C ARG A 105 2.51 -5.15 7.91
N THR A 106 2.74 -6.43 7.67
CA THR A 106 2.39 -7.06 6.39
C THR A 106 1.09 -7.85 6.55
N ARG A 107 0.31 -7.95 5.47
CA ARG A 107 -0.91 -8.76 5.38
C ARG A 107 -1.93 -8.47 6.50
N ALA A 108 -2.03 -7.20 6.91
CA ALA A 108 -2.90 -6.79 8.01
C ALA A 108 -4.38 -6.94 7.61
N ASP A 109 -5.13 -7.65 8.46
CA ASP A 109 -6.58 -7.78 8.36
C ASP A 109 -7.24 -6.66 9.16
N ILE A 110 -8.06 -5.85 8.49
CA ILE A 110 -8.70 -4.65 9.02
C ILE A 110 -10.22 -4.87 8.97
N PRO A 111 -10.94 -4.73 10.10
CA PRO A 111 -12.39 -4.82 10.12
C PRO A 111 -13.03 -3.81 9.17
N LEU A 112 -13.98 -4.27 8.35
CA LEU A 112 -14.73 -3.43 7.41
C LEU A 112 -16.21 -3.62 7.66
N THR A 113 -16.91 -2.58 8.07
CA THR A 113 -18.38 -2.59 8.13
C THR A 113 -18.94 -2.08 6.81
N ILE A 114 -19.70 -2.92 6.10
CA ILE A 114 -20.36 -2.53 4.86
C ILE A 114 -21.74 -3.17 4.73
N CYS A 115 -22.69 -2.41 4.20
CA CYS A 115 -24.10 -2.84 4.09
C CYS A 115 -24.69 -3.35 5.42
N GLY A 116 -24.22 -2.81 6.55
CA GLY A 116 -24.65 -3.22 7.90
C GLY A 116 -24.11 -4.57 8.36
N GLN A 117 -23.13 -5.14 7.66
CA GLN A 117 -22.48 -6.40 8.01
C GLN A 117 -20.99 -6.17 8.29
N GLU A 118 -20.45 -6.93 9.24
CA GLU A 118 -19.02 -7.01 9.46
C GLU A 118 -18.38 -7.91 8.41
N CYS A 119 -17.36 -7.37 7.76
CA CYS A 119 -16.50 -7.98 6.78
C CYS A 119 -15.06 -7.58 7.13
N HIS A 120 -14.14 -7.77 6.18
CA HIS A 120 -12.72 -7.56 6.39
C HIS A 120 -12.10 -6.95 5.13
N ALA A 121 -11.04 -6.18 5.27
CA ALA A 121 -10.18 -5.76 4.18
C ALA A 121 -8.73 -6.12 4.53
N LYS A 122 -8.01 -6.67 3.55
CA LYS A 122 -6.61 -7.05 3.75
C LYS A 122 -5.71 -6.19 2.90
N THR A 123 -4.81 -5.47 3.55
CA THR A 123 -3.75 -4.68 2.91
C THR A 123 -2.44 -5.46 2.92
N ASP A 124 -1.62 -5.27 1.90
CA ASP A 124 -0.36 -6.01 1.78
C ASP A 124 0.70 -5.45 2.75
N VAL A 125 0.83 -4.12 2.87
CA VAL A 125 1.64 -3.46 3.91
C VAL A 125 0.88 -2.28 4.51
N CYS A 126 0.98 -2.07 5.82
CA CYS A 126 0.51 -0.84 6.46
C CYS A 126 1.48 -0.30 7.51
N ILE A 127 1.43 1.00 7.74
CA ILE A 127 2.10 1.66 8.87
C ILE A 127 1.06 1.98 9.93
N VAL A 128 1.32 1.54 11.15
CA VAL A 128 0.49 1.83 12.33
C VAL A 128 1.27 2.63 13.35
N ASP A 129 0.59 3.52 14.08
CA ASP A 129 1.11 4.19 15.27
C ASP A 129 0.15 3.92 16.44
N SER A 130 0.65 3.21 17.44
CA SER A 130 -0.19 2.53 18.45
C SER A 130 -1.18 1.57 17.78
N ASP A 131 -2.38 2.04 17.45
CA ASP A 131 -3.42 1.28 16.77
C ASP A 131 -4.01 2.04 15.57
N ASP A 132 -3.59 3.29 15.34
CA ASP A 132 -4.09 4.09 14.24
C ASP A 132 -3.35 3.68 12.97
N ILE A 133 -4.10 3.41 11.90
CA ILE A 133 -3.56 3.07 10.60
C ILE A 133 -3.27 4.36 9.83
N LEU A 134 -1.99 4.60 9.54
CA LEU A 134 -1.51 5.87 8.95
C LEU A 134 -1.22 5.77 7.45
N LEU A 135 -0.78 4.61 6.98
CA LEU A 135 -0.44 4.36 5.59
C LEU A 135 -0.86 2.95 5.20
N LEU A 136 -1.36 2.79 3.99
CA LEU A 136 -1.70 1.52 3.37
C LEU A 136 -0.95 1.40 2.04
N VAL A 137 -0.49 0.20 1.75
CA VAL A 137 0.12 -0.19 0.48
C VAL A 137 -0.59 -1.45 0.00
N GLN A 138 -0.97 -1.42 -1.27
CA GLN A 138 -1.56 -2.56 -1.96
C GLN A 138 -0.69 -2.85 -3.17
N GLU A 139 -0.11 -4.05 -3.21
CA GLU A 139 0.63 -4.54 -4.36
C GLU A 139 -0.34 -4.77 -5.53
N ASP A 140 0.15 -4.41 -6.72
CA ASP A 140 -0.46 -4.84 -7.96
C ASP A 140 -0.07 -6.29 -8.27
N LYS A 141 -1.00 -7.22 -8.02
CA LYS A 141 -0.78 -8.67 -8.16
C LYS A 141 -0.71 -9.17 -9.61
N ARG A 142 -0.47 -8.27 -10.58
CA ARG A 142 -0.33 -8.53 -12.04
C ARG A 142 0.53 -9.74 -12.39
N HIS A 143 1.54 -10.05 -11.59
CA HIS A 143 2.44 -11.19 -11.82
C HIS A 143 1.76 -12.56 -11.60
N LYS A 144 0.66 -12.62 -10.82
CA LYS A 144 -0.18 -13.82 -10.61
C LYS A 144 -1.51 -13.72 -11.33
N GLU A 145 -2.18 -12.58 -11.19
CA GLU A 145 -3.49 -12.32 -11.77
C GLU A 145 -3.59 -10.84 -12.18
N PRO A 146 -4.05 -10.52 -13.40
CA PRO A 146 -4.28 -9.14 -13.83
C PRO A 146 -5.55 -8.60 -13.15
N LYS A 147 -5.44 -8.28 -11.85
CA LYS A 147 -6.48 -7.66 -11.06
C LYS A 147 -6.05 -6.26 -10.68
N ASP A 148 -6.92 -5.29 -10.96
CA ASP A 148 -6.72 -3.91 -10.54
C ASP A 148 -6.66 -3.84 -8.99
N PRO A 149 -5.57 -3.32 -8.40
CA PRO A 149 -5.46 -3.17 -6.95
C PRO A 149 -6.29 -2.00 -6.41
N GLU A 150 -6.72 -1.04 -7.24
CA GLU A 150 -7.40 0.19 -6.79
C GLU A 150 -8.66 -0.10 -5.94
N PRO A 151 -9.59 -1.00 -6.35
CA PRO A 151 -10.75 -1.33 -5.53
C PRO A 151 -10.40 -1.90 -4.15
N GLN A 152 -9.34 -2.72 -4.07
CA GLN A 152 -8.89 -3.31 -2.80
C GLN A 152 -8.25 -2.26 -1.89
N LEU A 153 -7.42 -1.37 -2.46
CA LEU A 153 -6.81 -0.27 -1.74
C LEU A 153 -7.87 0.68 -1.16
N ILE A 154 -8.90 1.01 -1.95
CA ILE A 154 -10.02 1.86 -1.50
C ILE A 154 -10.79 1.17 -0.37
N ALA A 155 -11.08 -0.14 -0.49
CA ALA A 155 -11.75 -0.88 0.56
C ALA A 155 -10.93 -0.89 1.86
N ALA A 156 -9.62 -1.09 1.78
CA ALA A 156 -8.72 -1.03 2.92
C ALA A 156 -8.66 0.39 3.54
N ALA A 157 -8.69 1.44 2.72
CA ALA A 157 -8.72 2.83 3.18
C ALA A 157 -10.02 3.14 3.95
N ILE A 158 -11.16 2.66 3.47
CA ILE A 158 -12.44 2.77 4.19
C ILE A 158 -12.38 2.01 5.52
N ALA A 159 -11.86 0.78 5.52
CA ALA A 159 -11.71 -0.03 6.72
C ALA A 159 -10.78 0.63 7.77
N ALA A 160 -9.66 1.19 7.32
CA ALA A 160 -8.75 1.95 8.17
C ALA A 160 -9.41 3.20 8.75
N PHE A 161 -10.16 3.95 7.93
CA PHE A 161 -10.91 5.11 8.40
C PHE A 161 -11.95 4.72 9.46
N GLN A 162 -12.71 3.64 9.25
CA GLN A 162 -13.66 3.14 10.25
C GLN A 162 -12.95 2.74 11.55
N THR A 163 -11.86 1.99 11.45
CA THR A 163 -11.07 1.53 12.61
C THR A 163 -10.52 2.70 13.43
N ASN A 164 -9.96 3.70 12.76
CA ASN A 164 -9.40 4.88 13.43
C ASN A 164 -10.48 5.75 14.11
N ASN A 165 -11.73 5.74 13.60
CA ASN A 165 -12.83 6.59 14.11
C ASN A 165 -13.81 5.87 15.05
N HIS A 166 -13.69 4.56 15.25
CA HIS A 166 -14.52 3.80 16.21
C HIS A 166 -13.99 3.88 17.66
N ARG A 167 -13.30 4.98 18.01
CA ARG A 167 -12.67 5.22 19.31
C ARG A 167 -13.37 6.34 20.08
#